data_AF-N6Z9S1-F1
#
_entry.id   AF-N6Z9S1-F1
#
_cell.length_a   1.000
_cell.length_b   1.000
_cell.length_c   1.000
_cell.angle_alpha   90.00
_cell.angle_beta   90.00
_cell.angle_gamma   90.00
#
_symmetry.space_group_name_H-M   'P 1'
#
loop_
_entity.id
_entity.type
_entity.pdbx_description
1 polymer ?
#
loop_
_entity_poly.entity_id
_entity_poly.type
_entity_poly.pdbx_seq_one_letter_code
_entity_poly.pdbx_strand_id
1 'polypeptide(L)'
;TGVAGASAKIEAAPAAAAAPAAAPAPFDIAKFAGIFAAMGLALGAIGTAMAAVVSAFLGLPVWQMPLVILGALLLISGPSMLLAWLKLRQRNLGPLLDANGWAVNTRARINIPFGGALTGVAALPPGASRALTDPYAEKKTPWKSWLFLVLLIAAVVAAWQQGYLDRFLG
;
A
#
# COMPACT_ATOMS: atom_id res chain seq x y z
N THR A 1 9.13 81.84 -23.81
CA THR A 1 9.23 81.19 -22.48
C THR A 1 7.81 81.09 -21.91
N GLY A 2 7.02 80.07 -22.24
CA GLY A 2 7.28 78.66 -21.95
C GLY A 2 6.51 78.14 -20.71
N VAL A 3 5.80 78.98 -19.93
CA VAL A 3 5.10 78.51 -18.71
C VAL A 3 3.64 78.99 -18.56
N ALA A 4 3.19 80.06 -19.22
CA ALA A 4 1.81 80.56 -19.03
C ALA A 4 0.70 79.75 -19.75
N GLY A 5 1.04 78.97 -20.78
CA GLY A 5 0.06 78.17 -21.55
C GLY A 5 -0.13 76.72 -21.07
N ALA A 6 0.70 76.24 -20.14
CA ALA A 6 0.63 74.87 -19.63
C ALA A 6 -0.39 74.73 -18.49
N SER A 7 -0.63 75.80 -17.72
CA SER A 7 -1.59 75.77 -16.61
C SER A 7 -3.04 75.80 -17.07
N ALA A 8 -3.35 76.52 -18.15
CA ALA A 8 -4.72 76.65 -18.66
C ALA A 8 -5.26 75.40 -19.38
N LYS A 9 -4.39 74.44 -19.75
CA LYS A 9 -4.81 73.15 -20.34
C LYS A 9 -5.03 72.03 -19.31
N ILE A 10 -4.77 72.28 -18.03
CA ILE A 10 -5.09 71.33 -16.95
C ILE A 10 -6.48 71.61 -16.36
N GLU A 11 -7.01 72.83 -16.50
CA GLU A 11 -8.30 73.23 -15.92
C GLU A 11 -9.53 73.03 -16.81
N ALA A 12 -9.40 72.48 -18.02
CA ALA A 12 -10.53 72.32 -18.95
C ALA A 12 -10.52 70.99 -19.73
N ALA A 13 -10.24 69.88 -19.05
CA ALA A 13 -10.64 68.55 -19.52
C ALA A 13 -11.85 68.09 -18.68
N PRO A 14 -12.93 67.58 -19.31
CA PRO A 14 -14.19 67.33 -18.63
C PRO A 14 -13.96 66.31 -17.53
N ALA A 15 -14.43 66.62 -16.32
CA ALA A 15 -14.58 65.65 -15.25
C ALA A 15 -15.37 64.47 -15.82
N ALA A 16 -14.68 63.36 -16.06
CA ALA A 16 -15.32 62.09 -16.30
C ALA A 16 -16.19 61.85 -15.07
N ALA A 17 -17.50 61.97 -15.26
CA ALA A 17 -18.48 61.63 -14.25
C ALA A 17 -18.10 60.25 -13.71
N ALA A 18 -17.83 60.17 -12.42
CA ALA A 18 -17.66 58.90 -11.74
C ALA A 18 -18.88 58.07 -12.08
N ALA A 19 -18.67 56.98 -12.83
CA ALA A 19 -19.72 55.99 -13.03
C ALA A 19 -20.21 55.59 -11.63
N PRO A 20 -21.54 55.53 -11.40
CA PRO A 20 -22.05 55.12 -10.10
C PRO A 20 -21.41 53.78 -9.77
N ALA A 21 -20.80 53.68 -8.59
CA ALA A 21 -20.31 52.42 -8.06
C ALA A 21 -21.44 51.39 -8.22
N ALA A 22 -21.19 50.35 -9.01
CA ALA A 22 -22.18 49.32 -9.27
C ALA A 22 -22.72 48.85 -7.93
N ALA A 23 -24.04 48.94 -7.76
CA ALA A 23 -24.70 48.45 -6.55
C ALA A 23 -24.21 47.03 -6.25
N PRO A 24 -23.92 46.68 -4.99
CA PRO A 24 -23.43 45.34 -4.65
C PRO A 24 -24.40 44.31 -5.23
N ALA A 25 -23.86 43.38 -6.01
CA ALA A 25 -24.66 42.35 -6.65
C ALA A 25 -25.53 41.66 -5.57
N PRO A 26 -26.83 41.43 -5.82
CA PRO A 26 -27.71 40.79 -4.84
C PRO A 26 -27.10 39.47 -4.36
N PHE A 27 -26.99 39.30 -3.05
CA PHE A 27 -26.50 38.07 -2.45
C PHE A 27 -27.49 36.94 -2.78
N ASP A 28 -27.07 36.00 -3.63
CA ASP A 28 -27.94 34.95 -4.15
C ASP A 28 -28.02 33.77 -3.18
N ILE A 29 -28.91 33.90 -2.20
CA ILE A 29 -29.12 32.94 -1.11
C ILE A 29 -29.44 31.54 -1.67
N ALA A 30 -30.17 31.45 -2.78
CA ALA A 30 -30.52 30.18 -3.41
C ALA A 30 -29.27 29.45 -3.95
N LYS A 31 -28.36 30.20 -4.58
CA LYS A 31 -27.07 29.67 -5.05
C LYS A 31 -26.23 29.14 -3.89
N PHE A 32 -26.16 29.87 -2.78
CA PHE A 32 -25.42 29.42 -1.60
C PHE A 32 -26.08 28.22 -0.91
N ALA A 33 -27.40 28.25 -0.74
CA ALA A 33 -28.16 27.14 -0.17
C ALA A 33 -27.97 25.84 -0.98
N GLY A 34 -27.95 25.92 -2.31
CA GLY A 34 -27.68 24.76 -3.17
C GLY A 34 -26.28 24.18 -2.98
N ILE A 35 -25.26 25.03 -2.87
CA ILE A 35 -23.86 24.61 -2.62
C ILE A 35 -23.74 23.94 -1.25
N PHE A 36 -24.32 24.54 -0.20
CA PHE A 36 -24.30 23.97 1.14
C PHE A 36 -25.09 22.66 1.23
N ALA A 37 -26.24 22.57 0.57
CA ALA A 37 -27.02 21.35 0.49
C ALA A 37 -26.25 20.23 -0.21
N ALA A 38 -25.59 20.53 -1.33
CA ALA A 38 -24.78 19.56 -2.07
C ALA A 38 -23.58 19.06 -1.23
N MET A 39 -22.87 19.96 -0.55
CA MET A 39 -21.78 19.58 0.35
C MET A 39 -22.27 18.76 1.54
N GLY A 40 -23.38 19.16 2.15
CA GLY A 40 -23.99 18.42 3.26
C GLY A 40 -24.42 17.02 2.84
N LEU A 41 -25.02 16.87 1.65
CA LEU A 41 -25.39 15.57 1.10
C LEU A 41 -24.16 14.71 0.79
N ALA A 42 -23.10 15.29 0.22
CA ALA A 42 -21.88 14.56 -0.10
C ALA A 42 -21.18 14.04 1.17
N LEU A 43 -21.03 14.89 2.19
CA LEU A 43 -20.47 14.49 3.48
C LEU A 43 -21.36 13.47 4.20
N GLY A 44 -22.68 13.66 4.14
CA GLY A 44 -23.66 12.70 4.66
C GLY A 44 -23.52 11.33 4.00
N ALA A 45 -23.38 11.28 2.67
CA ALA A 45 -23.21 10.04 1.92
C ALA A 45 -21.89 9.33 2.22
N ILE A 46 -20.80 10.07 2.41
CA ILE A 46 -19.52 9.49 2.86
C ILE A 46 -19.68 8.92 4.28
N GLY A 47 -20.36 9.66 5.17
CA GLY A 47 -20.64 9.22 6.53
C GLY A 47 -21.47 7.93 6.57
N THR A 48 -22.54 7.84 5.77
CA THR A 48 -23.36 6.63 5.69
C THR A 48 -22.59 5.45 5.09
N ALA A 49 -21.77 5.68 4.06
CA ALA A 49 -20.92 4.64 3.48
C ALA A 49 -19.90 4.10 4.50
N MET A 50 -19.22 4.98 5.23
CA MET A 50 -18.28 4.56 6.28
C MET A 50 -18.98 3.82 7.42
N ALA A 51 -20.13 4.33 7.89
CA ALA A 51 -20.92 3.66 8.91
C ALA A 51 -21.40 2.27 8.46
N ALA A 52 -21.80 2.12 7.19
CA ALA A 52 -22.18 0.84 6.62
C ALA A 52 -21.00 -0.15 6.60
N VAL A 53 -19.81 0.28 6.21
CA VAL A 53 -18.60 -0.58 6.22
C VAL A 53 -18.26 -1.03 7.64
N VAL A 54 -18.25 -0.11 8.61
CA VAL A 54 -17.95 -0.45 10.01
C VAL A 54 -19.01 -1.37 10.61
N SER A 55 -20.29 -1.08 10.34
CA SER A 55 -21.41 -1.90 10.83
C SER A 55 -21.38 -3.30 10.22
N ALA A 56 -21.10 -3.39 8.92
CA ALA A 56 -20.92 -4.67 8.25
C ALA A 56 -19.76 -5.45 8.86
N PHE A 57 -18.61 -4.79 9.12
CA PHE A 57 -17.43 -5.42 9.72
C PHE A 57 -17.68 -5.92 11.16
N LEU A 58 -18.37 -5.14 11.99
CA LEU A 58 -18.71 -5.52 13.37
C LEU A 58 -19.87 -6.53 13.44
N GLY A 59 -20.70 -6.60 12.40
CA GLY A 59 -21.79 -7.57 12.29
C GLY A 59 -21.33 -8.99 11.91
N LEU A 60 -20.06 -9.17 11.51
CA LEU A 60 -19.54 -10.51 11.21
C LEU A 60 -19.28 -11.30 12.49
N PRO A 61 -19.50 -12.63 12.47
CA PRO A 61 -19.03 -13.50 13.53
C PRO A 61 -17.49 -13.38 13.66
N VAL A 62 -17.00 -13.47 14.90
CA VAL A 62 -15.58 -13.20 15.25
C VAL A 62 -14.59 -13.97 14.37
N TRP A 63 -14.94 -15.19 13.94
CA TRP A 63 -14.10 -16.01 13.06
C TRP A 63 -13.97 -15.48 11.62
N GLN A 64 -14.95 -14.74 11.11
CA GLN A 64 -14.92 -14.17 9.76
C GLN A 64 -14.14 -12.84 9.71
N MET A 65 -13.96 -12.14 10.85
CA MET A 65 -13.19 -10.89 10.91
C MET A 65 -11.74 -11.03 10.37
N PRO A 66 -10.94 -12.04 10.79
CA PRO A 66 -9.61 -12.27 10.22
C PRO A 66 -9.63 -12.52 8.71
N LEU A 67 -10.65 -13.23 8.20
CA LEU A 67 -10.78 -13.55 6.78
C LEU A 67 -11.05 -12.28 5.95
N VAL A 68 -11.87 -11.37 6.47
CA VAL A 68 -12.11 -10.06 5.82
C VAL A 68 -10.85 -9.20 5.82
N ILE A 69 -10.11 -9.16 6.94
CA ILE A 69 -8.82 -8.43 7.01
C ILE A 69 -7.83 -9.00 6.00
N LEU A 70 -7.70 -10.33 5.95
CA LEU A 70 -6.83 -11.00 5.00
C LEU A 70 -7.27 -10.73 3.56
N GLY A 71 -8.58 -10.75 3.28
CA GLY A 71 -9.15 -10.41 1.99
C GLY A 71 -8.86 -8.97 1.57
N ALA A 72 -9.01 -8.00 2.47
CA ALA A 72 -8.68 -6.60 2.22
C ALA A 72 -7.17 -6.42 1.94
N LEU A 73 -6.31 -7.08 2.74
CA LEU A 73 -4.87 -7.10 2.51
C LEU A 73 -4.53 -7.71 1.14
N LEU A 74 -5.16 -8.82 0.77
CA LEU A 74 -4.96 -9.48 -0.52
C LEU A 74 -5.47 -8.63 -1.68
N LEU A 75 -6.58 -7.91 -1.51
CA LEU A 75 -7.14 -7.03 -2.53
C LEU A 75 -6.21 -5.84 -2.81
N ILE A 76 -5.64 -5.26 -1.75
CA ILE A 76 -4.71 -4.12 -1.84
C ILE A 76 -3.33 -4.58 -2.32
N SER A 77 -2.80 -5.65 -1.73
CA SER A 77 -1.39 -6.08 -1.92
C SER A 77 -1.23 -7.10 -3.04
N GLY A 78 -2.27 -7.90 -3.32
CA GLY A 78 -2.29 -8.92 -4.35
C GLY A 78 -1.88 -8.42 -5.74
N PRO A 79 -2.46 -7.33 -6.28
CA PRO A 79 -2.05 -6.83 -7.60
C PRO A 79 -0.59 -6.39 -7.62
N SER A 80 -0.11 -5.70 -6.57
CA SER A 80 1.29 -5.27 -6.46
C SER A 80 2.25 -6.45 -6.40
N MET A 81 1.90 -7.48 -5.63
CA MET A 81 2.71 -8.69 -5.47
C MET A 81 2.73 -9.53 -6.75
N LEU A 82 1.60 -9.59 -7.47
CA LEU A 82 1.49 -10.24 -8.77
C LEU A 82 2.35 -9.53 -9.83
N LEU A 83 2.27 -8.20 -9.90
CA LEU A 83 3.10 -7.41 -10.80
C LEU A 83 4.59 -7.56 -10.47
N ALA A 84 4.96 -7.53 -9.18
CA ALA A 84 6.32 -7.78 -8.75
C ALA A 84 6.77 -9.19 -9.17
N TRP A 85 5.97 -10.22 -8.93
CA TRP A 85 6.28 -11.59 -9.32
C TRP A 85 6.49 -11.75 -10.83
N LEU A 86 5.63 -11.14 -11.66
CA LEU A 86 5.79 -11.13 -13.11
C LEU A 86 7.09 -10.45 -13.54
N LYS A 87 7.44 -9.30 -12.93
CA LYS A 87 8.69 -8.58 -13.19
C LYS A 87 9.92 -9.38 -12.76
N LEU A 88 9.86 -10.07 -11.63
CA LEU A 88 10.97 -10.90 -11.13
C LEU A 88 11.19 -12.15 -11.99
N ARG A 89 10.13 -12.74 -12.58
CA ARG A 89 10.26 -13.87 -13.53
C ARG A 89 10.91 -13.48 -14.85
N GLN A 90 10.95 -12.18 -15.17
CA GLN A 90 11.62 -11.66 -16.35
C GLN A 90 13.08 -11.23 -16.07
N ARG A 91 13.63 -11.56 -14.89
CA ARG A 91 15.01 -11.19 -14.51
C ARG A 91 16.06 -11.74 -15.48
N ASN A 92 16.82 -10.81 -16.05
CA ASN A 92 18.00 -11.06 -16.88
C ASN A 92 19.23 -10.57 -16.09
N LEU A 93 20.29 -11.38 -16.04
CA LEU A 93 21.52 -11.05 -15.29
C LEU A 93 22.43 -10.08 -16.02
N GLY A 94 22.25 -9.91 -17.34
CA GLY A 94 23.05 -8.98 -18.15
C GLY A 94 23.09 -7.57 -17.55
N PRO A 95 21.95 -6.90 -17.32
CA PRO A 95 21.94 -5.55 -16.73
C PRO A 95 22.46 -5.49 -15.29
N LEU A 96 22.30 -6.57 -14.51
CA LEU A 96 22.79 -6.62 -13.13
C LEU A 96 24.33 -6.73 -13.09
N LEU A 97 24.92 -7.55 -13.97
CA LEU A 97 26.38 -7.74 -14.02
C LEU A 97 27.09 -6.56 -14.69
N ASP A 98 26.48 -6.00 -15.74
CA ASP A 98 26.98 -4.79 -16.41
C ASP A 98 27.02 -3.59 -15.45
N ALA A 99 25.99 -3.44 -14.61
CA ALA A 99 25.97 -2.44 -13.54
C ALA A 99 27.02 -2.68 -12.43
N ASN A 100 27.51 -3.91 -12.26
CA ASN A 100 28.60 -4.23 -11.33
C ASN A 100 30.00 -4.15 -12.01
N GLY A 101 30.10 -3.65 -13.24
CA GLY A 101 31.37 -3.52 -13.97
C GLY A 101 31.82 -4.79 -14.70
N TRP A 102 30.97 -5.82 -14.76
CA TRP A 102 31.21 -7.05 -15.51
C TRP A 102 30.44 -7.00 -16.84
N ALA A 103 31.14 -6.72 -17.94
CA ALA A 103 30.53 -6.65 -19.28
C ALA A 103 30.22 -8.05 -19.82
N VAL A 104 29.01 -8.56 -19.54
CA VAL A 104 28.53 -9.87 -20.06
C VAL A 104 27.37 -9.65 -21.04
N ASN A 105 27.63 -9.87 -22.33
CA ASN A 105 26.70 -9.61 -23.44
C ASN A 105 25.76 -10.80 -23.74
N THR A 106 25.24 -11.46 -22.70
CA THR A 106 24.33 -12.60 -22.89
C THR A 106 23.01 -12.39 -22.16
N ARG A 107 21.90 -12.79 -22.79
CA ARG A 107 20.56 -12.84 -22.16
C ARG A 107 20.49 -14.02 -21.18
N ALA A 108 21.30 -13.97 -20.12
CA ALA A 108 21.27 -14.94 -19.04
C ALA A 108 20.03 -14.71 -18.17
N ARG A 109 18.89 -15.27 -18.60
CA ARG A 109 17.67 -15.34 -17.79
C ARG A 109 17.95 -16.20 -16.55
N ILE A 110 17.66 -15.67 -15.37
CA ILE A 110 17.82 -16.42 -14.12
C ILE A 110 16.86 -17.60 -14.15
N ASN A 111 17.38 -18.81 -14.26
CA ASN A 111 16.62 -20.05 -14.11
C ASN A 111 17.28 -20.92 -13.01
N ILE A 112 16.51 -21.86 -12.46
CA ILE A 112 16.96 -22.75 -11.38
C ILE A 112 18.23 -23.55 -11.79
N PRO A 113 18.33 -24.16 -12.99
CA PRO A 113 19.54 -24.91 -13.36
C PRO A 113 20.79 -24.02 -13.50
N PHE A 114 20.64 -22.78 -13.97
CA PHE A 114 21.72 -21.79 -14.05
C PHE A 114 22.17 -21.32 -12.66
N GLY A 115 21.22 -21.11 -11.74
CA GLY A 115 21.53 -20.86 -10.33
C GLY A 115 22.28 -22.02 -9.68
N GLY A 116 21.89 -23.26 -10.00
CA GLY A 116 22.58 -24.48 -9.56
C GLY A 116 24.01 -24.59 -10.11
N ALA A 117 24.25 -24.17 -11.36
CA ALA A 117 25.59 -24.13 -11.95
C ALA A 117 26.51 -23.12 -11.24
N LEU A 118 25.97 -21.99 -10.78
CA LEU A 118 26.74 -20.96 -10.05
C LEU A 118 26.93 -21.26 -8.56
N THR A 119 26.09 -22.12 -7.98
CA THR A 119 26.11 -22.48 -6.55
C THR A 119 26.49 -23.94 -6.31
N GLY A 120 27.05 -24.59 -7.33
CA GLY A 120 27.54 -25.96 -7.23
C GLY A 120 28.59 -26.07 -6.13
N VAL A 121 28.23 -26.66 -4.99
CA VAL A 121 29.17 -26.98 -3.93
C VAL A 121 30.05 -28.13 -4.41
N ALA A 122 31.36 -27.92 -4.37
CA ALA A 122 32.33 -28.94 -4.77
C ALA A 122 32.07 -30.25 -4.01
N ALA A 123 31.80 -31.32 -4.75
CA ALA A 123 31.67 -32.66 -4.19
C ALA A 123 33.05 -33.17 -3.77
N LEU A 124 33.11 -33.79 -2.59
CA LEU A 124 34.32 -34.40 -2.09
C LEU A 124 34.63 -35.66 -2.94
N PRO A 125 35.88 -35.87 -3.39
CA PRO A 125 36.24 -37.01 -4.22
C PRO A 125 35.93 -38.35 -3.52
N PRO A 126 35.69 -39.43 -4.28
CA PRO A 126 35.41 -40.75 -3.70
C PRO A 126 36.57 -41.18 -2.80
N GLY A 127 36.29 -41.40 -1.51
CA GLY A 127 37.28 -41.79 -0.49
C GLY A 127 37.60 -40.72 0.56
N ALA A 128 37.08 -39.49 0.43
CA ALA A 128 37.26 -38.45 1.43
C ALA A 128 36.12 -38.46 2.47
N SER A 129 36.45 -38.42 3.76
CA SER A 129 35.48 -38.33 4.86
C SER A 129 35.47 -36.92 5.45
N ARG A 130 34.27 -36.35 5.65
CA ARG A 130 34.12 -35.11 6.43
C ARG A 130 34.23 -35.47 7.91
N ALA A 131 35.06 -34.74 8.65
CA ALA A 131 35.03 -34.79 10.10
C ALA A 131 33.66 -34.29 10.59
N LEU A 132 32.88 -35.16 11.24
CA LEU A 132 31.50 -34.90 11.66
C LEU A 132 31.35 -33.93 12.84
N THR A 133 32.46 -33.43 13.40
CA THR A 133 32.45 -32.54 14.56
C THR A 133 32.86 -31.15 14.12
N ASP A 134 31.86 -30.31 13.87
CA ASP A 134 32.04 -28.86 13.71
C ASP A 134 31.60 -28.18 15.02
N PRO A 135 32.54 -27.72 15.87
CA PRO A 135 32.24 -27.03 17.13
C PRO A 135 31.49 -25.70 16.96
N TYR A 136 31.43 -25.17 15.73
CA TYR A 136 30.81 -23.88 15.40
C TYR A 136 29.52 -24.02 14.58
N ALA A 137 28.98 -25.23 14.42
CA ALA A 137 27.73 -25.43 13.69
C ALA A 137 26.57 -24.65 14.32
N GLU A 138 25.97 -23.74 13.55
CA GLU A 138 24.81 -22.96 13.98
C GLU A 138 23.66 -23.88 14.37
N LYS A 139 23.18 -23.72 15.62
CA LYS A 139 22.03 -24.46 16.14
C LYS A 139 20.80 -24.06 15.33
N LYS A 140 20.25 -25.01 14.57
CA LYS A 140 19.01 -24.81 13.82
C LYS A 140 17.90 -24.42 14.80
N THR A 141 17.37 -23.21 14.64
CA THR A 141 16.22 -22.76 15.42
C THR A 141 15.04 -23.67 15.08
N PRO A 142 14.36 -24.27 16.08
CA PRO A 142 13.31 -25.25 15.82
C PRO A 142 11.99 -24.53 15.46
N TRP A 143 11.99 -23.71 14.41
CA TRP A 143 10.83 -22.92 14.01
C TRP A 143 9.59 -23.79 13.74
N LYS A 144 9.79 -25.03 13.26
CA LYS A 144 8.73 -26.02 13.11
C LYS A 144 8.10 -26.44 14.43
N SER A 145 8.86 -26.53 15.52
CA SER A 145 8.30 -26.86 16.84
C SER A 145 7.52 -25.68 17.41
N TRP A 146 7.98 -24.45 17.18
CA TRP A 146 7.23 -23.23 17.50
C TRP A 146 5.92 -23.14 16.71
N LEU A 147 5.96 -23.40 15.40
CA LEU A 147 4.77 -23.44 14.55
C LEU A 147 3.78 -24.51 15.03
N PHE A 148 4.28 -25.70 15.35
CA PHE A 148 3.47 -26.79 15.91
C PHE A 148 2.83 -26.39 17.24
N LEU A 149 3.58 -25.73 18.14
CA LEU A 149 3.07 -25.28 19.43
C LEU A 149 1.97 -24.22 19.26
N VAL A 150 2.15 -23.27 18.33
CA VAL A 150 1.13 -22.26 18.01
C VAL A 150 -0.14 -22.91 17.45
N LEU A 151 0.01 -23.87 16.53
CA LEU A 151 -1.12 -24.63 15.98
C LEU A 151 -1.84 -25.45 17.06
N LEU A 152 -1.11 -26.07 17.98
CA LEU A 152 -1.66 -26.83 19.10
C LEU A 152 -2.49 -25.91 20.01
N ILE A 153 -1.95 -24.74 20.38
CA ILE A 153 -2.67 -23.77 21.21
C ILE A 153 -3.92 -23.27 20.48
N ALA A 154 -3.83 -22.96 19.18
CA ALA A 154 -4.98 -22.54 18.39
C ALA A 154 -6.07 -23.63 18.33
N ALA A 155 -5.68 -24.90 18.19
CA ALA A 155 -6.60 -26.03 18.20
C ALA A 155 -7.30 -26.23 19.57
N VAL A 156 -6.56 -26.08 20.67
CA VAL A 156 -7.11 -26.15 22.03
C VAL A 156 -8.11 -25.01 22.27
N VAL A 157 -7.76 -23.78 21.88
CA VAL A 157 -8.67 -22.62 22.00
C VAL A 157 -9.92 -22.82 21.15
N ALA A 158 -9.79 -23.33 19.93
CA ALA A 158 -10.93 -23.63 19.07
C ALA A 158 -11.83 -24.73 19.64
N ALA A 159 -11.25 -25.79 20.21
CA ALA A 159 -11.99 -26.86 20.89
C ALA A 159 -12.71 -26.36 22.15
N TRP A 160 -12.13 -25.38 22.85
CA TRP A 160 -12.75 -24.72 24.00
C TRP A 160 -13.97 -23.87 23.59
N GLN A 161 -13.84 -23.10 22.51
CA GLN A 161 -14.96 -22.29 21.97
C GLN A 161 -16.09 -23.13 21.38
N GLN A 162 -15.82 -24.35 20.92
CA GLN A 162 -16.83 -25.27 20.37
C GLN A 162 -17.55 -26.09 21.45
N GLY A 163 -17.27 -25.88 22.74
CA GLY A 163 -17.98 -26.53 23.85
C GLY A 163 -17.75 -28.04 23.97
N TYR A 164 -16.71 -28.59 23.32
CA TYR A 164 -16.40 -30.02 23.40
C TYR A 164 -15.93 -30.46 24.79
N LEU A 165 -15.37 -29.55 25.60
CA LEU A 165 -14.93 -29.88 26.96
C LEU A 165 -16.10 -30.09 27.93
N ASP A 166 -17.22 -29.36 27.78
CA ASP A 166 -18.41 -29.55 28.62
C ASP A 166 -19.12 -30.89 28.36
N ARG A 167 -18.92 -31.47 27.16
CA ARG A 167 -19.49 -32.77 26.79
C ARG A 167 -18.68 -33.97 27.27
N PHE A 168 -17.40 -33.78 27.61
CA PHE A 168 -16.50 -34.85 28.06
C PHE A 168 -16.17 -34.81 29.56
N LEU A 169 -16.36 -33.67 30.23
CA LEU A 169 -16.13 -33.48 31.67
C LEU A 169 -17.43 -33.37 32.48
N GLY A 170 -18.59 -33.64 31.86
CA GLY A 170 -19.89 -33.82 32.52
C GLY A 170 -20.22 -35.29 32.74
#